data_AF-A0A3D1G7P6-F1
#
_entry.id   AF-A0A3D1G7P6-F1
#
_cell.length_a   1.000
_cell.length_b   1.000
_cell.length_c   1.000
_cell.angle_alpha   90.00
_cell.angle_beta   90.00
_cell.angle_gamma   90.00
#
_symmetry.space_group_name_H-M   'P 1'
#
loop_
_entity.id
_entity.type
_entity.pdbx_description
1 polymer ?
#
loop_
_entity_poly.entity_id
_entity_poly.type
_entity_poly.pdbx_seq_one_letter_code
_entity_poly.pdbx_strand_id
1 'polypeptide(L)' 'AGHDSFADGEKQLGSDPESGMEVWLKKGPYGLYVQLGGADVKKPKRCSLPKDMTHTSIDLGIALSLLELPRDIG' A
#
# COMPACT_ATOMS: atom_id res chain seq x y z
N ALA A 1 -8.41 -21.88 -12.13
CA ALA A 1 -8.92 -20.50 -11.95
C ALA A 1 -8.10 -19.84 -10.84
N GLY A 2 -7.83 -18.54 -10.95
CA GLY A 2 -6.70 -17.80 -10.36
C GLY A 2 -6.29 -18.17 -8.93
N HIS A 3 -5.03 -18.56 -8.78
CA HIS A 3 -4.32 -18.60 -7.50
C HIS A 3 -3.93 -17.16 -7.20
N ASP A 4 -4.81 -16.44 -6.52
CA ASP A 4 -4.55 -15.07 -6.14
C ASP A 4 -3.71 -15.06 -4.86
N SER A 5 -2.41 -14.79 -5.00
CA SER A 5 -1.41 -14.86 -3.92
C SER A 5 -1.59 -13.80 -2.81
N PHE A 6 -2.75 -13.13 -2.74
CA PHE A 6 -3.11 -12.23 -1.65
C PHE A 6 -3.71 -12.95 -0.42
N ALA A 7 -3.54 -14.27 -0.35
CA ALA A 7 -4.07 -15.12 0.72
C ALA A 7 -3.53 -14.73 2.12
N ASP A 8 -2.28 -14.27 2.22
CA ASP A 8 -1.67 -13.82 3.48
C ASP A 8 -2.07 -12.39 3.90
N GLY A 9 -2.79 -11.65 3.04
CA GLY A 9 -3.18 -10.28 3.33
C GLY A 9 -2.02 -9.29 3.37
N GLU A 10 -0.83 -9.65 2.88
CA GLU A 10 0.27 -8.72 2.64
C GLU A 10 0.99 -9.02 1.31
N LYS A 11 1.32 -7.94 0.58
CA LYS A 11 2.03 -7.96 -0.70
C LYS A 11 3.02 -6.83 -0.74
N GLN A 12 4.26 -7.13 -1.07
CA GLN A 12 5.26 -6.12 -1.37
C GLN A 12 4.99 -5.55 -2.77
N LEU A 13 4.88 -4.23 -2.90
CA LEU A 13 4.70 -3.57 -4.19
C LEU A 13 6.06 -3.18 -4.80
N GLY A 14 7.03 -2.82 -3.98
CA GLY A 14 8.36 -2.42 -4.42
C GLY A 14 8.98 -1.40 -3.45
N SER A 15 9.82 -0.51 -3.96
CA SER A 15 10.45 0.57 -3.21
C SER A 15 10.18 1.92 -3.83
N ASP A 16 10.00 2.92 -2.98
CA ASP A 16 9.83 4.31 -3.35
C ASP A 16 11.16 4.92 -3.83
N PRO A 17 11.27 5.43 -5.07
CA PRO A 17 12.48 6.09 -5.53
C PRO A 17 12.72 7.47 -4.89
N GLU A 18 11.68 8.15 -4.37
CA GLU A 18 11.87 9.45 -3.71
C GLU A 18 12.45 9.32 -2.31
N SER A 19 11.89 8.43 -1.50
CA SER A 19 12.30 8.24 -0.11
C SER A 19 13.29 7.09 0.08
N GLY A 20 13.45 6.21 -0.92
CA GLY A 20 14.24 4.98 -0.81
C GLY A 20 13.62 3.90 0.10
N MET A 21 12.33 4.02 0.42
CA MET A 21 11.64 3.17 1.40
C MET A 21 10.81 2.07 0.74
N GLU A 22 10.76 0.88 1.35
CA GLU A 22 9.93 -0.21 0.83
C GLU A 22 8.43 0.06 1.00
N VAL A 23 7.65 -0.28 0.00
CA VAL A 23 6.19 -0.11 -0.07
C VAL A 23 5.52 -1.47 0.05
N TRP A 24 4.68 -1.58 1.07
CA TRP A 24 3.95 -2.77 1.46
C TRP A 24 2.46 -2.52 1.37
N LEU A 25 1.74 -3.40 0.70
CA LEU A 25 0.28 -3.44 0.67
C LEU A 25 -0.19 -4.48 1.68
N LYS A 26 -0.92 -4.07 2.71
CA LYS A 26 -1.45 -4.96 3.74
C LYS A 26 -2.97 -4.86 3.81
N LYS A 27 -3.63 -5.90 4.32
CA LYS A 27 -5.08 -5.98 4.50
C LYS A 27 -5.42 -5.79 5.97
N GLY A 28 -6.21 -4.77 6.26
CA GLY A 28 -6.72 -4.46 7.60
C GLY A 28 -8.23 -4.69 7.72
N PRO A 29 -8.80 -4.46 8.91
CA PRO A 29 -10.24 -4.62 9.15
C PRO A 29 -11.09 -3.62 8.34
N TYR A 30 -10.51 -2.47 7.96
CA TYR A 30 -11.18 -1.42 7.19
C TYR A 30 -10.94 -1.51 5.67
N GLY A 31 -10.17 -2.50 5.21
CA GLY A 31 -9.77 -2.63 3.81
C GLY A 31 -8.25 -2.70 3.62
N LEU A 32 -7.83 -2.62 2.36
CA LEU A 32 -6.41 -2.61 2.00
C LEU A 32 -5.78 -1.26 2.37
N TYR A 33 -4.52 -1.28 2.78
CA TYR A 33 -3.73 -0.09 3.06
C TYR A 33 -2.30 -0.29 2.58
N VAL A 34 -1.70 0.77 2.05
CA VAL A 34 -0.27 0.82 1.74
C VAL A 34 0.50 1.42 2.90
N GLN A 35 1.69 0.90 3.13
CA GLN A 35 2.64 1.38 4.10
C GLN A 35 3.98 1.54 3.40
N LEU A 36 4.54 2.73 3.49
CA LEU A 36 5.87 3.08 3.02
C LEU A 36 6.80 3.20 4.21
N GLY A 37 7.85 2.40 4.18
CA GLY A 37 8.74 2.16 5.30
C GLY A 37 8.23 1.01 6.19
N GLY A 38 9.14 0.10 6.56
CA GLY A 38 8.85 -0.97 7.51
C GLY A 38 8.66 -0.46 8.94
N ALA A 39 8.51 -1.40 9.89
CA ALA A 39 8.45 -1.09 11.32
C ALA A 39 9.72 -0.40 11.86
N ASP A 40 10.82 -0.48 11.11
CA ASP A 40 12.11 0.14 11.43
C ASP A 40 12.13 1.66 11.16
N VAL A 41 11.20 2.16 10.33
CA VAL A 41 11.11 3.59 10.00
C VAL A 41 10.38 4.33 11.12
N LYS A 42 11.00 5.38 11.67
CA LYS A 42 10.44 6.21 12.75
C LYS A 42 9.09 6.85 12.44
N LYS A 43 8.79 7.08 11.15
CA LYS A 43 7.54 7.67 10.65
C LYS A 43 7.14 6.98 9.33
N PRO A 44 6.63 5.75 9.38
CA PRO A 44 6.21 5.06 8.16
C PRO A 44 4.96 5.78 7.63
N LYS A 45 4.98 6.18 6.36
CA LYS A 45 3.80 6.77 5.73
C LYS A 45 2.80 5.65 5.49
N ARG A 46 1.57 5.81 5.95
CA ARG A 46 0.50 4.84 5.75
C ARG A 46 -0.64 5.51 5.02
N CYS A 47 -1.20 4.82 4.04
CA CYS A 47 -2.29 5.32 3.24
C CYS A 47 -3.31 4.23 3.01
N SER A 48 -4.52 4.46 3.52
CA SER A 48 -5.66 3.57 3.31
C SER A 48 -6.07 3.62 1.85
N LEU A 49 -6.42 2.48 1.28
CA LEU A 49 -6.99 2.46 -0.05
C LEU A 49 -8.51 2.60 0.02
N PRO A 50 -9.13 3.16 -1.04
CA PRO A 50 -10.57 3.09 -1.20
C PRO A 50 -11.02 1.63 -1.28
N LYS A 51 -12.16 1.34 -0.66
CA LYS A 51 -12.81 0.03 -0.60
C LYS A 51 -13.16 -0.59 -1.96
N ASP A 52 -13.19 0.22 -3.02
CA ASP A 52 -13.42 -0.21 -4.40
C ASP A 52 -12.16 -0.80 -5.07
N MET A 53 -10.97 -0.55 -4.52
CA MET A 53 -9.71 -1.03 -5.08
C MET A 53 -9.32 -2.41 -4.55
N THR A 54 -8.99 -3.32 -5.47
CA THR A 54 -8.45 -4.65 -5.17
C THR A 54 -6.94 -4.68 -5.36
N HIS A 55 -6.26 -5.61 -4.69
CA HIS A 55 -4.80 -5.75 -4.78
C HIS A 55 -4.25 -6.06 -6.19
N THR A 56 -5.10 -6.53 -7.10
CA THR A 56 -4.77 -6.72 -8.53
C THR A 56 -4.71 -5.39 -9.25
N SER A 57 -5.55 -4.44 -8.86
CA SER A 57 -5.60 -3.10 -9.46
C SER A 57 -4.58 -2.15 -8.84
N ILE A 58 -3.95 -2.53 -7.71
CA ILE A 58 -2.94 -1.73 -7.03
C ILE A 58 -1.54 -2.14 -7.46
N ASP A 59 -0.83 -1.16 -7.99
CA ASP A 59 0.58 -1.23 -8.34
C ASP A 59 1.40 -0.23 -7.52
N LEU A 60 2.73 -0.35 -7.56
CA LEU A 60 3.67 0.54 -6.88
C LEU A 60 3.38 2.01 -7.21
N GLY A 61 3.17 2.35 -8.49
CA GLY A 61 2.89 3.73 -8.90
C GLY A 61 1.64 4.34 -8.26
N ILE A 62 0.57 3.53 -8.12
CA ILE A 62 -0.68 3.96 -7.47
C ILE A 62 -0.47 4.11 -5.96
N ALA A 63 0.24 3.17 -5.35
CA ALA A 63 0.55 3.23 -3.93
C ALA A 63 1.36 4.49 -3.58
N LEU A 64 2.39 4.79 -4.37
CA LEU A 64 3.20 5.99 -4.22
C LEU A 64 2.36 7.26 -4.38
N SER A 65 1.58 7.37 -5.45
CA SER A 65 0.62 8.48 -5.60
C SER A 65 -0.30 8.64 -4.39
N LEU A 66 -0.83 7.54 -3.83
CA LEU A 66 -1.68 7.59 -2.64
C LEU A 66 -0.95 8.05 -1.38
N LEU A 67 0.36 7.78 -1.27
CA LEU A 67 1.25 8.13 -0.16
C LEU A 67 1.79 9.57 -0.25
N GLU A 68 1.86 10.11 -1.46
CA GLU A 68 2.39 11.43 -1.77
C GLU A 68 1.30 12.49 -1.87
N LEU A 69 0.09 12.11 -2.28
CA LEU A 69 -1.01 13.04 -2.46
C LEU A 69 -1.53 13.56 -1.09
N PRO A 70 -1.73 14.89 -0.93
CA PRO A 70 -2.39 15.46 0.23
C PRO A 70 -3.85 14.98 0.27
N ARG A 71 -4.20 14.19 1.28
CA ARG A 71 -5.48 13.47 1.35
C ARG A 71 -6.65 14.40 1.65
N ASP A 72 -7.55 14.55 0.68
CA ASP A 72 -8.98 14.65 0.96
C ASP A 72 -9.49 13.23 1.20
N ILE A 73 -9.49 12.80 2.46
CA ILE A 73 -10.25 11.62 2.90
C ILE A 73 -11.62 12.12 3.35
N GLY A 74 -12.54 12.28 2.39
CA GLY A 74 -13.96 12.53 2.65
C GLY A 74 -14.67 11.31 3.22
#